data_AF-A0A9N9GGG5-F1
#
_entry.id   AF-A0A9N9GGG5-F1
#
_cell.length_a   1.000
_cell.length_b   1.000
_cell.length_c   1.000
_cell.angle_alpha   90.00
_cell.angle_beta   90.00
_cell.angle_gamma   90.00
#
_symmetry.space_group_name_H-M   'P 1'
#
loop_
_entity.id
_entity.type
_entity.pdbx_description
1 polymer ?
#
loop_
_entity_poly.entity_id
_entity_poly.type
_entity_poly.pdbx_seq_one_letter_code
_entity_poly.pdbx_strand_id
1 'polypeptide(L)' 'MATIAEILAEGQGIRLFNKWSYDDVEVKDISLIDYVQIKSPVYLSHTAGRFSVKRFRKAQ' A
#
# COMPACT_ATOMS: atom_id res chain seq x y z
N MET A 1 20.24 3.35 11.94
CA MET A 1 20.36 2.49 10.75
C MET A 1 19.65 1.19 11.07
N ALA A 2 18.57 0.84 10.36
CA ALA A 2 17.89 -0.44 10.57
C ALA A 2 18.86 -1.58 10.21
N THR A 3 18.99 -2.57 11.07
CA THR A 3 19.92 -3.69 10.88
C THR A 3 19.33 -4.70 9.90
N ILE A 4 20.17 -5.28 9.03
CA ILE A 4 19.81 -6.28 7.99
C ILE A 4 19.00 -7.47 8.56
N ALA A 5 19.14 -7.76 9.86
CA ALA A 5 18.40 -8.80 10.56
C ALA A 5 16.87 -8.57 10.63
N GLU A 6 16.40 -7.32 10.72
CA GLU A 6 14.95 -7.03 10.79
C GLU A 6 14.26 -7.29 9.43
N ILE A 7 14.96 -7.01 8.32
CA ILE A 7 14.44 -7.17 6.95
C ILE A 7 14.25 -8.65 6.59
N LEU A 8 15.09 -9.55 7.12
CA LEU A 8 15.04 -10.99 6.84
C LEU A 8 14.00 -11.74 7.69
N ALA A 9 13.67 -11.26 8.88
CA ALA A 9 12.70 -11.89 9.77
C ALA A 9 11.24 -11.67 9.30
N GLU A 10 10.98 -10.65 8.48
CA GLU A 10 9.64 -10.26 8.00
C GLU A 10 9.24 -10.89 6.65
N GLY A 11 9.81 -12.03 6.28
CA GLY A 11 9.49 -12.75 5.04
C GLY A 11 8.07 -13.32 4.90
N GLN A 12 7.08 -12.81 5.64
CA GLN A 12 5.72 -13.37 5.70
C GLN A 12 4.62 -12.53 5.03
N GLY A 13 4.91 -11.34 4.48
CA GLY A 13 3.90 -10.60 3.71
C GLY A 13 4.32 -9.18 3.32
N ILE A 14 3.61 -8.58 2.36
CA ILE A 14 3.87 -7.19 1.93
C ILE A 14 3.36 -6.25 3.03
N ARG A 15 4.28 -5.56 3.71
CA ARG A 15 4.00 -4.58 4.77
C ARG A 15 4.47 -3.19 4.36
N LEU A 16 3.70 -2.16 4.71
CA LEU A 16 4.09 -0.77 4.49
C LEU A 16 5.22 -0.40 5.46
N PHE A 17 6.31 0.14 4.92
CA PHE A 17 7.53 0.49 5.64
C PHE A 17 8.11 -0.66 6.49
N ASN A 18 7.82 -1.92 6.13
CA ASN A 18 8.25 -3.09 6.91
C ASN A 18 7.79 -3.01 8.39
N LYS A 19 6.62 -2.42 8.64
CA LYS A 19 6.09 -2.20 9.99
C LYS A 19 4.58 -2.34 10.08
N TRP A 20 3.86 -1.94 9.05
CA TRP A 20 2.40 -1.85 9.05
C TRP A 20 1.79 -2.88 8.10
N SER A 21 0.82 -3.67 8.58
CA SER A 21 0.06 -4.59 7.73
C SER A 21 -1.09 -3.88 7.01
N TYR A 22 -1.51 -4.44 5.88
CA TYR A 22 -2.68 -3.99 5.10
C TYR A 22 -3.95 -4.82 5.39
N ASP A 23 -3.84 -5.94 6.09
CA ASP A 23 -4.92 -6.94 6.21
C ASP A 23 -6.14 -6.46 7.02
N ASP A 24 -5.95 -5.55 7.97
CA ASP A 24 -7.02 -5.05 8.86
C ASP A 24 -7.63 -3.71 8.40
N VAL A 25 -7.34 -3.26 7.17
CA VAL A 25 -7.81 -1.96 6.66
C VAL A 25 -9.07 -2.14 5.83
N GLU A 26 -10.22 -1.84 6.45
CA GLU A 26 -11.54 -1.87 5.78
C GLU A 26 -12.11 -0.46 5.56
N VAL A 27 -12.73 -0.25 4.40
CA VAL A 27 -13.48 0.98 4.10
C VAL A 27 -14.94 0.77 4.46
N LYS A 28 -15.43 1.52 5.46
CA LYS A 28 -16.81 1.38 5.95
C LYS A 28 -17.87 1.95 5.01
N ASP A 29 -17.51 2.88 4.14
CA ASP A 29 -18.42 3.55 3.21
C ASP A 29 -18.31 2.94 1.80
N ILE A 30 -19.45 2.47 1.28
CA ILE A 30 -19.56 1.79 -0.02
C ILE A 30 -19.12 2.70 -1.17
N SER A 31 -19.38 4.00 -1.09
CA SER A 31 -19.04 4.95 -2.16
C SER A 31 -17.54 5.20 -2.30
N LEU A 32 -16.77 4.96 -1.24
CA LEU A 32 -15.34 5.22 -1.17
C LEU A 32 -14.49 4.00 -1.54
N ILE A 33 -15.09 2.81 -1.64
CA ILE A 33 -14.40 1.55 -1.96
C ILE A 33 -13.60 1.64 -3.26
N ASP A 34 -14.16 2.30 -4.29
CA ASP A 34 -13.52 2.43 -5.59
C ASP A 34 -12.54 3.61 -5.70
N TYR A 35 -12.49 4.47 -4.67
CA TYR A 35 -11.66 5.67 -4.64
C TYR A 35 -10.46 5.59 -3.68
N VAL A 36 -10.45 4.59 -2.79
CA VAL A 36 -9.38 4.35 -1.82
C VAL A 36 -8.71 3.02 -2.15
N GLN A 37 -7.48 3.08 -2.68
CA GLN A 37 -6.74 1.87 -3.04
C GLN A 37 -6.11 1.20 -1.82
N ILE A 38 -6.60 0.00 -1.48
CA ILE A 38 -6.06 -0.86 -0.41
C ILE A 38 -5.66 -2.25 -0.96
N LYS A 39 -6.14 -2.62 -2.15
CA LYS A 39 -5.96 -3.98 -2.73
C LYS A 39 -4.55 -4.23 -3.24
N SER A 40 -3.78 -3.18 -3.51
CA SER A 40 -2.42 -3.25 -4.05
C SER A 40 -1.43 -2.80 -2.99
N PRO A 41 -0.93 -3.69 -2.12
CA PRO A 41 -0.01 -3.32 -1.04
C PRO A 41 1.37 -2.97 -1.60
N VAL A 42 2.04 -1.97 -1.00
CA VAL A 42 3.35 -1.48 -1.43
C VAL A 42 4.28 -1.33 -0.23
N TYR A 43 5.57 -1.65 -0.40
CA TYR A 43 6.56 -1.48 0.66
C TYR A 43 6.87 -0.01 0.99
N LEU A 44 6.86 0.87 -0.01
CA LEU A 44 7.16 2.29 0.09
C LEU A 44 6.04 3.12 -0.55
N SER A 45 5.74 4.28 0.05
CA SER A 45 4.75 5.22 -0.50
C SER A 45 5.22 5.96 -1.76
N HIS A 46 6.47 5.77 -2.19
CA HIS A 46 7.02 6.39 -3.38
C HIS A 46 6.97 5.45 -4.59
N THR A 47 6.14 5.79 -5.58
CA THR A 47 6.05 5.08 -6.86
C THR A 47 6.16 6.09 -8.01
N ALA A 48 6.86 5.72 -9.09
CA ALA A 48 6.99 6.56 -10.29
C ALA A 48 5.77 6.43 -11.24
N GLY A 49 4.58 6.21 -10.68
CA GLY A 49 3.35 5.95 -11.42
C GLY A 49 2.80 7.20 -12.12
N ARG A 50 2.29 7.03 -13.35
CA ARG A 50 1.71 8.12 -14.15
C ARG A 50 0.19 8.24 -13.94
N PHE A 51 -0.22 8.65 -12.74
CA PHE A 51 -1.63 8.70 -12.36
C PHE A 51 -2.40 9.90 -12.91
N SER A 52 -1.72 10.92 -13.45
CA SER A 52 -2.35 12.13 -14.03
C SER A 52 -2.80 11.97 -15.48
N VAL A 53 -2.40 10.93 -16.19
CA VAL A 53 -2.60 10.79 -17.65
C VAL A 53 -4.06 10.56 -18.05
N LYS A 54 -4.86 9.92 -17.19
CA LYS A 54 -6.28 9.64 -17.46
C LYS A 54 -7.14 10.08 -16.29
N ARG A 55 -8.35 10.58 -16.58
CA ARG A 55 -9.39 10.88 -15.57
C ARG A 55 -9.68 9.59 -14.80
N PHE A 56 -9.65 9.67 -13.46
CA PHE A 56 -9.82 8.55 -12.52
C PHE A 56 -8.65 7.57 -12.34
N ARG A 57 -7.54 7.71 -13.05
CA ARG A 57 -6.37 6.85 -12.82
C ARG A 57 -5.76 7.00 -11.41
N LYS A 58 -5.98 8.14 -10.75
CA LYS A 58 -5.53 8.42 -9.37
C LYS A 58 -6.33 7.69 -8.29
N ALA A 59 -7.48 7.12 -8.63
CA ALA A 59 -8.31 6.35 -7.71
C ALA A 59 -7.85 4.89 -7.58
N GLN A 60 -6.95 4.45 -8.47
CA GLN A 60 -6.42 3.09 -8.56
C GLN A 60 -5.06 2.98 -7.88
#